data_AF-A0A917JGM8-F1
#
_entry.id   AF-A0A917JGM8-F1
#
_cell.length_a   1.000
_cell.length_b   1.000
_cell.length_c   1.000
_cell.angle_alpha   90.00
_cell.angle_beta   90.00
_cell.angle_gamma   90.00
#
_symmetry.space_group_name_H-M   'P 1'
#
loop_
_entity.id
_entity.type
_entity.pdbx_description
1 polymer ?
#
loop_
_entity_poly.entity_id
_entity_poly.type
_entity_poly.pdbx_seq_one_letter_code
_entity_poly.pdbx_strand_id
1 'polypeptide(L)'
;MPSLETIWRELQDSYRKEMNPVSYNTWIEPAKPLSFQNKQLIIEVPTMIQKNYWEKNLASKILETFYMMSGEEILPIFVTPDEAESLIQQVSEQKKEAFEDTNKSKALLNSKYTFDTFVIGKGNQMAHAAALVVAEDPGSIYNPLFFYGGVGLGKTHLMHAIGHQMLLKRPHAKIKYVSSENFTNDFITSIQKNRMEEFRNEYRTVDLLLVDDIQFLVNKEGTQEEFFNTFEELYRNNKQIVLTSDRLPNEIPTLPQRLVSRFAWGLSVDITPPDLETRTAILRKKAEAENLEIPDDTLSYIAGQIDSNIRELEGALVRVQAFAAIQSADITTSLAAEALKALKASHHLTQVSILQIQEEVAKYYHLQIKDLKGKKRVKNIVVPRQIAMYLSRELTDNSLPKIGAEFGGKDHTTVIHAHEKIQQLLKHDAIIQNEIKEIKEIIYN
;
A
#
# COMPACT_ATOMS: atom_id res chain seq x y z
N MET A 1 -20.53 5.91 22.57
CA MET A 1 -20.14 4.55 22.19
C MET A 1 -20.92 3.57 23.05
N PRO A 2 -21.45 2.47 22.48
CA PRO A 2 -22.09 1.42 23.28
C PRO A 2 -21.08 0.84 24.28
N SER A 3 -21.55 0.42 25.46
CA SER A 3 -20.69 -0.18 26.47
C SER A 3 -20.14 -1.53 25.99
N LEU A 4 -18.96 -1.93 26.47
CA LEU A 4 -18.33 -3.21 26.17
C LEU A 4 -19.30 -4.39 26.37
N GLU A 5 -20.08 -4.35 27.44
CA GLU A 5 -21.11 -5.36 27.75
C GLU A 5 -22.23 -5.40 26.70
N THR A 6 -22.63 -4.24 26.17
CA THR A 6 -23.66 -4.16 25.12
C THR A 6 -23.16 -4.77 23.81
N ILE A 7 -21.91 -4.50 23.45
CA ILE A 7 -21.26 -5.05 22.25
C ILE A 7 -21.07 -6.57 22.39
N TRP A 8 -20.64 -7.01 23.57
CA TRP A 8 -20.44 -8.43 23.85
C TRP A 8 -21.74 -9.23 23.78
N ARG A 9 -22.84 -8.68 24.29
CA ARG A 9 -24.15 -9.32 24.23
C ARG A 9 -24.62 -9.51 22.79
N GLU A 10 -24.45 -8.50 21.94
CA GLU A 10 -24.83 -8.59 20.53
C GLU A 10 -23.99 -9.61 19.75
N LEU A 11 -22.68 -9.70 20.06
CA LEU A 11 -21.80 -10.75 19.53
C LEU A 11 -22.29 -12.14 19.93
N GLN A 12 -22.62 -12.34 21.21
CA GLN A 12 -23.14 -13.61 21.71
C GLN A 12 -24.49 -13.98 21.06
N ASP A 13 -25.38 -13.03 20.87
CA ASP A 13 -26.68 -13.25 20.22
C ASP A 13 -26.54 -13.56 18.72
N SER A 14 -25.59 -12.92 18.04
CA SER A 14 -25.24 -13.20 16.64
C SER A 14 -24.73 -14.65 16.47
N TYR A 15 -23.82 -15.10 17.33
CA TYR A 15 -23.33 -16.48 17.29
C TYR A 15 -24.38 -17.51 17.69
N ARG A 16 -25.29 -17.18 18.61
CA ARG A 16 -26.38 -18.07 19.05
C ARG A 16 -27.37 -18.39 17.93
N LYS A 17 -27.57 -17.47 16.98
CA LYS A 17 -28.47 -17.68 15.82
C LYS A 17 -27.87 -18.57 14.73
N GLU A 18 -26.55 -18.61 14.62
CA GLU A 18 -25.86 -19.31 13.53
C GLU A 18 -25.28 -20.68 13.94
N MET A 19 -24.98 -20.86 15.23
CA MET A 19 -24.39 -22.09 15.73
C MET A 19 -25.44 -22.99 16.37
N ASN A 20 -25.26 -24.31 16.25
CA ASN A 20 -26.06 -25.26 17.01
C ASN A 20 -25.76 -25.13 18.53
N PRO A 21 -26.67 -25.57 19.42
CA PRO A 21 -26.52 -25.37 20.87
C PRO A 21 -25.24 -25.98 21.46
N VAL A 22 -24.79 -27.13 20.93
CA VAL A 22 -23.59 -27.83 21.43
C VAL A 22 -22.33 -27.03 21.09
N SER A 23 -22.22 -26.55 19.85
CA SER A 23 -21.10 -25.73 19.41
C SER A 23 -21.09 -24.37 20.12
N TYR A 24 -22.25 -23.75 20.33
CA TYR A 24 -22.33 -22.49 21.06
C TYR A 24 -21.87 -22.64 22.52
N ASN A 25 -22.37 -23.64 23.24
CA ASN A 25 -22.00 -23.88 24.63
C ASN A 25 -20.52 -24.28 24.79
N THR A 26 -19.93 -24.89 23.76
CA THR A 26 -18.52 -25.33 23.78
C THR A 26 -17.54 -24.20 23.44
N TRP A 27 -17.87 -23.37 22.44
CA TRP A 27 -16.92 -22.40 21.88
C TRP A 27 -17.21 -20.96 22.27
N ILE A 28 -18.48 -20.57 22.43
CA ILE A 28 -18.88 -19.17 22.55
C ILE A 28 -19.24 -18.78 23.99
N GLU A 29 -20.09 -19.59 24.63
CA GLU A 29 -20.56 -19.36 26.01
C GLU A 29 -19.42 -19.22 27.04
N PRO A 30 -18.32 -19.98 26.97
CA PRO A 30 -17.25 -19.90 27.96
C PRO A 30 -16.35 -18.66 27.82
N ALA A 31 -16.45 -17.89 26.73
CA ALA A 31 -15.60 -16.73 26.48
C ALA A 31 -16.11 -15.48 27.21
N LYS A 32 -15.18 -14.60 27.62
CA LYS A 32 -15.51 -13.38 28.37
C LYS A 32 -14.74 -12.16 27.85
N PRO A 33 -15.36 -10.98 27.76
CA PRO A 33 -14.63 -9.76 27.43
C PRO A 33 -13.87 -9.28 28.66
N LEU A 34 -12.57 -9.07 28.55
CA LEU A 34 -11.73 -8.58 29.65
C LEU A 34 -11.56 -7.07 29.60
N SER A 35 -11.23 -6.53 28.43
CA SER A 35 -11.02 -5.09 28.28
C SER A 35 -11.16 -4.63 26.83
N PHE A 36 -11.45 -3.34 26.66
CA PHE A 36 -11.41 -2.66 25.38
C PHE A 36 -10.65 -1.33 25.54
N GLN A 37 -9.41 -1.29 25.05
CA GLN A 37 -8.53 -0.12 25.13
C GLN A 37 -7.66 -0.04 23.87
N ASN A 38 -7.32 1.16 23.40
CA ASN A 38 -6.46 1.37 22.22
C ASN A 38 -6.88 0.59 20.96
N LYS A 39 -8.21 0.49 20.71
CA LYS A 39 -8.79 -0.31 19.62
C LYS A 39 -8.50 -1.81 19.70
N GLN A 40 -8.06 -2.32 20.85
CA GLN A 40 -7.87 -3.75 21.11
C GLN A 40 -8.98 -4.26 22.01
N LEU A 41 -9.67 -5.32 21.55
CA LEU A 41 -10.69 -6.01 22.32
C LEU A 41 -10.10 -7.31 22.85
N ILE A 42 -9.84 -7.38 24.15
CA ILE A 42 -9.26 -8.57 24.79
C ILE A 42 -10.39 -9.49 25.25
N ILE A 43 -10.36 -10.73 24.78
CA ILE A 43 -11.35 -11.77 25.09
C ILE A 43 -10.64 -12.95 25.74
N GLU A 44 -11.03 -13.29 26.95
CA GLU A 44 -10.60 -14.50 27.64
C GLU A 44 -11.35 -15.71 27.10
N VAL A 45 -10.61 -16.78 26.82
CA VAL A 45 -11.15 -18.09 26.47
C VAL A 45 -10.52 -19.17 27.38
N PRO A 46 -11.29 -20.16 27.86
CA PRO A 46 -10.82 -21.05 28.92
C PRO A 46 -9.61 -21.93 28.57
N THR A 47 -9.37 -22.23 27.29
CA THR A 47 -8.33 -23.15 26.85
C THR A 47 -7.62 -22.69 25.58
N MET A 48 -6.37 -23.13 25.39
CA MET A 48 -5.60 -22.89 24.15
C MET A 48 -6.29 -23.42 22.89
N ILE A 49 -7.06 -24.50 23.00
CA ILE A 49 -7.82 -25.06 21.88
C ILE A 49 -8.93 -24.08 21.45
N GLN A 50 -9.63 -23.49 22.42
CA GLN A 50 -10.62 -22.45 22.14
C GLN A 50 -9.97 -21.19 21.59
N LYS A 51 -8.81 -20.77 22.11
CA LYS A 51 -8.04 -19.63 21.55
C LYS A 51 -7.75 -19.80 20.07
N ASN A 52 -7.18 -20.94 19.68
CA ASN A 52 -6.90 -21.25 18.28
C ASN A 52 -8.17 -21.29 17.41
N TYR A 53 -9.29 -21.76 17.97
CA TYR A 53 -10.58 -21.79 17.26
C TYR A 53 -11.12 -20.37 17.02
N TRP A 54 -11.05 -19.49 18.01
CA TRP A 54 -11.49 -18.10 17.91
C TRP A 54 -10.63 -17.30 16.94
N GLU A 55 -9.30 -17.45 17.00
CA GLU A 55 -8.35 -16.79 16.08
C GLU A 55 -8.59 -17.16 14.62
N LYS A 56 -8.84 -18.45 14.34
CA LYS A 56 -8.98 -18.95 12.97
C LYS A 56 -10.37 -18.74 12.38
N ASN A 57 -11.43 -18.86 13.19
CA ASN A 57 -12.79 -18.99 12.67
C ASN A 57 -13.73 -17.86 13.05
N LEU A 58 -13.44 -17.09 14.11
CA LEU A 58 -14.39 -16.13 14.70
C LEU A 58 -13.88 -14.67 14.69
N ALA A 59 -12.59 -14.45 14.43
CA ALA A 59 -11.97 -13.13 14.43
C ALA A 59 -12.59 -12.15 13.41
N SER A 60 -12.83 -12.60 12.18
CA SER A 60 -13.40 -11.78 11.10
C SER A 60 -14.80 -11.27 11.42
N LYS A 61 -15.63 -12.13 12.01
CA LYS A 61 -17.00 -11.78 12.36
C LYS A 61 -17.09 -10.84 13.56
N ILE A 62 -16.12 -10.90 14.47
CA ILE A 62 -15.98 -9.91 15.55
C ILE A 62 -15.65 -8.54 14.98
N LEU A 63 -14.72 -8.48 14.02
CA LEU A 63 -14.36 -7.23 13.32
C LEU A 63 -15.58 -6.63 12.62
N GLU A 64 -16.32 -7.44 11.87
CA GLU A 64 -17.51 -6.99 11.12
C GLU A 64 -18.62 -6.51 12.05
N THR A 65 -18.95 -7.30 13.09
CA THR A 65 -20.01 -6.93 14.06
C THR A 65 -19.63 -5.66 14.82
N PHE A 66 -18.37 -5.54 15.25
CA PHE A 66 -17.89 -4.36 15.97
C PHE A 66 -17.90 -3.11 15.09
N TYR A 67 -17.45 -3.21 13.84
CA TYR A 67 -17.48 -2.12 12.87
C TYR A 67 -18.91 -1.66 12.58
N MET A 68 -19.85 -2.60 12.39
CA MET A 68 -21.26 -2.27 12.15
C MET A 68 -21.92 -1.56 13.34
N MET A 69 -21.52 -1.85 14.57
CA MET A 69 -22.10 -1.24 15.78
C MET A 69 -21.43 0.07 16.20
N SER A 70 -20.13 0.20 15.99
CA SER A 70 -19.33 1.31 16.53
C SER A 70 -18.80 2.27 15.47
N GLY A 71 -18.73 1.84 14.21
CA GLY A 71 -18.05 2.55 13.13
C GLY A 71 -16.51 2.54 13.24
N GLU A 72 -15.95 1.78 14.19
CA GLU A 72 -14.50 1.72 14.43
C GLU A 72 -13.92 0.34 14.11
N GLU A 73 -12.72 0.33 13.53
CA GLU A 73 -11.91 -0.88 13.38
C GLU A 73 -11.25 -1.24 14.72
N ILE A 74 -11.29 -2.52 15.07
CA ILE A 74 -10.64 -3.06 16.26
C ILE A 74 -9.69 -4.20 15.91
N LEU A 75 -8.86 -4.60 16.87
CA LEU A 75 -8.05 -5.81 16.83
C LEU A 75 -8.52 -6.74 17.97
N PRO A 76 -9.18 -7.88 17.67
CA PRO A 76 -9.50 -8.86 18.70
C PRO A 76 -8.23 -9.60 19.14
N ILE A 77 -8.02 -9.69 20.45
CA ILE A 77 -6.91 -10.42 21.07
C ILE A 77 -7.52 -11.48 21.98
N PHE A 78 -7.18 -12.74 21.75
CA PHE A 78 -7.69 -13.86 22.54
C PHE A 78 -6.64 -14.35 23.51
N VAL A 79 -7.01 -14.52 24.77
CA VAL A 79 -6.07 -14.91 25.83
C VAL A 79 -6.63 -16.05 26.67
N THR A 80 -5.76 -16.91 27.19
CA THR A 80 -6.13 -17.89 28.22
C THR A 80 -6.11 -17.27 29.62
N PRO A 81 -6.69 -17.90 30.65
CA PRO A 81 -6.66 -17.37 32.02
C PRO A 81 -5.22 -17.09 32.52
N ASP A 82 -4.26 -17.96 32.20
CA ASP A 82 -2.85 -17.78 32.58
C ASP A 82 -2.20 -16.56 31.88
N GLU A 83 -2.58 -16.30 30.62
CA GLU A 83 -2.13 -15.11 29.86
C GLU A 83 -2.84 -13.84 30.35
N ALA A 84 -4.10 -13.94 30.75
CA ALA A 84 -4.88 -12.84 31.33
C ALA A 84 -4.31 -12.40 32.69
N GLU A 85 -3.96 -13.33 33.57
CA GLU A 85 -3.28 -13.03 34.83
C GLU A 85 -1.90 -12.39 34.61
N SER A 86 -1.15 -12.86 33.62
CA SER A 86 0.13 -12.26 33.21
C SER A 86 -0.02 -10.83 32.69
N LEU A 87 -1.08 -10.53 31.94
CA LEU A 87 -1.39 -9.18 31.45
C LEU A 87 -1.80 -8.23 32.59
N ILE A 88 -2.51 -8.74 33.61
CA ILE A 88 -2.93 -7.95 34.77
C ILE A 88 -1.76 -7.71 35.74
N GLN A 89 -0.87 -8.69 35.94
CA GLN A 89 0.36 -8.55 36.73
C GLN A 89 1.34 -7.56 36.08
N GLN A 90 1.53 -7.62 34.75
CA GLN A 90 2.39 -6.69 33.99
C GLN A 90 1.96 -5.22 34.12
N VAL A 91 0.66 -4.93 34.28
CA VAL A 91 0.13 -3.56 34.48
C VAL A 91 0.37 -3.07 35.92
N SER A 92 0.44 -3.99 36.90
CA SER A 92 0.65 -3.65 38.31
C SER A 92 2.12 -3.47 38.70
N GLU A 93 3.04 -4.21 38.06
CA GLU A 93 4.48 -4.15 38.31
C GLU A 93 5.19 -3.01 37.55
N GLN A 94 4.61 -2.55 36.43
CA GLN A 94 5.08 -1.39 35.64
C GLN A 94 5.11 -0.04 36.39
N LYS A 95 4.63 0.04 37.64
CA LYS A 95 4.68 1.27 38.45
C LYS A 95 5.87 1.36 39.42
N LYS A 96 6.71 0.33 39.56
CA LYS A 96 7.81 0.33 40.55
C LYS A 96 9.23 0.19 39.99
N GLU A 97 9.42 -0.22 38.74
CA GLU A 97 10.74 -0.35 38.10
C GLU A 97 10.99 0.74 37.03
N ALA A 98 10.60 1.99 37.35
CA ALA A 98 10.81 3.14 36.47
C ALA A 98 12.24 3.74 36.55
N PHE A 99 13.20 3.03 37.14
CA PHE A 99 14.61 3.39 37.09
C PHE A 99 15.38 2.09 36.86
N GLU A 100 16.19 2.06 35.80
CA GLU A 100 17.04 0.93 35.37
C GLU A 100 16.42 -0.10 34.41
N ASP A 101 15.78 0.36 33.32
CA ASP A 101 16.12 -0.21 32.01
C ASP A 101 15.84 0.79 30.88
N THR A 102 16.83 1.62 30.61
CA THR A 102 16.82 2.54 29.48
C THR A 102 17.00 1.77 28.17
N ASN A 103 16.05 1.98 27.23
CA ASN A 103 16.18 1.82 25.76
C ASN A 103 15.55 0.61 25.05
N LYS A 104 14.32 0.21 25.38
CA LYS A 104 13.45 -0.50 24.40
C LYS A 104 11.99 -0.04 24.44
N SER A 105 11.73 1.22 24.13
CA SER A 105 10.43 1.58 23.57
C SER A 105 10.53 2.71 22.54
N LYS A 106 9.74 2.56 21.47
CA LYS A 106 9.32 3.59 20.48
C LYS A 106 10.17 3.80 19.22
N ALA A 107 10.39 2.74 18.47
CA ALA A 107 10.31 2.84 17.01
C ALA A 107 9.26 1.81 16.55
N LEU A 108 8.09 2.26 16.07
CA LEU A 108 7.04 1.41 15.48
C LEU A 108 7.51 0.88 14.10
N LEU A 109 8.70 0.28 14.04
CA LEU A 109 9.24 -0.30 12.83
C LEU A 109 8.68 -1.70 12.65
N ASN A 110 8.22 -2.00 11.44
CA ASN A 110 7.81 -3.35 11.08
C ASN A 110 9.05 -4.27 11.08
N SER A 111 9.07 -5.28 11.96
CA SER A 111 10.18 -6.23 12.13
C SER A 111 10.47 -7.07 10.88
N LYS A 112 9.51 -7.19 9.95
CA LYS A 112 9.68 -7.94 8.69
C LYS A 112 10.45 -7.16 7.63
N TYR A 113 10.58 -5.84 7.77
CA TYR A 113 11.16 -4.97 6.75
C TYR A 113 12.62 -4.65 7.06
N THR A 114 13.53 -5.59 6.76
CA THR A 114 14.97 -5.46 7.00
C THR A 114 15.75 -5.55 5.68
N PHE A 115 17.03 -5.17 5.67
CA PHE A 115 17.87 -5.36 4.48
C PHE A 115 17.98 -6.84 4.11
N ASP A 116 18.08 -7.71 5.10
CA ASP A 116 18.19 -9.15 4.90
C ASP A 116 16.96 -9.76 4.25
N THR A 117 15.77 -9.17 4.44
CA THR A 117 14.53 -9.64 3.78
C THR A 117 14.28 -8.98 2.43
N PHE A 118 15.00 -7.92 2.08
CA PHE A 118 14.86 -7.23 0.79
C PHE A 118 15.56 -8.04 -0.32
N VAL A 119 14.98 -8.09 -1.52
CA VAL A 119 15.59 -8.74 -2.70
C VAL A 119 16.08 -7.69 -3.66
N ILE A 120 17.37 -7.73 -3.96
CA ILE A 120 18.03 -6.77 -4.84
C ILE A 120 17.87 -7.22 -6.29
N GLY A 121 17.45 -6.29 -7.15
CA GLY A 121 17.37 -6.44 -8.60
C GLY A 121 17.76 -5.15 -9.29
N LYS A 122 17.85 -5.18 -10.63
CA LYS A 122 18.28 -4.01 -11.43
C LYS A 122 17.48 -2.75 -11.13
N GLY A 123 16.16 -2.89 -10.93
CA GLY A 123 15.25 -1.76 -10.70
C GLY A 123 15.29 -1.15 -9.30
N ASN A 124 15.99 -1.76 -8.34
CA ASN A 124 16.04 -1.26 -6.95
C ASN A 124 17.47 -1.21 -6.37
N GLN A 125 18.49 -1.61 -7.15
CA GLN A 125 19.88 -1.70 -6.69
C GLN A 125 20.43 -0.35 -6.20
N MET A 126 20.14 0.75 -6.91
CA MET A 126 20.59 2.08 -6.51
C MET A 126 19.91 2.53 -5.21
N ALA A 127 18.61 2.28 -5.08
CA ALA A 127 17.85 2.61 -3.87
C ALA A 127 18.37 1.82 -2.66
N HIS A 128 18.65 0.53 -2.83
CA HIS A 128 19.24 -0.31 -1.80
C HIS A 128 20.64 0.19 -1.40
N ALA A 129 21.51 0.53 -2.35
CA ALA A 129 22.83 1.06 -2.06
C ALA A 129 22.78 2.40 -1.30
N ALA A 130 21.90 3.31 -1.72
CA ALA A 130 21.68 4.58 -1.03
C ALA A 130 21.14 4.37 0.40
N ALA A 131 20.22 3.43 0.57
CA ALA A 131 19.67 3.06 1.88
C ALA A 131 20.78 2.55 2.82
N LEU A 132 21.67 1.69 2.33
CA LEU A 132 22.82 1.23 3.11
C LEU A 132 23.70 2.40 3.54
N VAL A 133 24.12 3.27 2.61
CA VAL A 133 24.97 4.44 2.93
C VAL A 133 24.34 5.30 4.03
N VAL A 134 23.05 5.59 3.92
CA VAL A 134 22.32 6.38 4.93
C VAL A 134 22.21 5.66 6.27
N ALA A 135 22.06 4.34 6.27
CA ALA A 135 22.03 3.56 7.51
C ALA A 135 23.41 3.47 8.18
N GLU A 136 24.50 3.53 7.42
CA GLU A 136 25.87 3.48 7.95
C GLU A 136 26.32 4.83 8.52
N ASP A 137 26.05 5.91 7.79
CA ASP A 137 26.44 7.28 8.16
C ASP A 137 25.25 8.25 8.04
N PRO A 138 24.29 8.18 8.99
CA PRO A 138 23.07 8.97 8.94
C PRO A 138 23.36 10.46 9.15
N GLY A 139 22.78 11.31 8.30
CA GLY A 139 22.83 12.76 8.36
C GLY A 139 23.96 13.39 7.55
N SER A 140 24.80 12.60 6.86
CA SER A 140 26.00 13.09 6.16
C SER A 140 25.79 13.36 4.66
N ILE A 141 25.89 12.33 3.81
CA ILE A 141 26.01 12.49 2.35
C ILE A 141 24.63 12.66 1.70
N TYR A 142 23.64 11.86 2.11
CA TYR A 142 22.31 11.83 1.50
C TYR A 142 21.24 12.23 2.52
N ASN A 143 21.10 13.53 2.74
CA ASN A 143 20.07 14.09 3.61
C ASN A 143 19.30 15.21 2.86
N PRO A 144 17.99 15.08 2.63
CA PRO A 144 17.19 13.88 2.85
C PRO A 144 17.53 12.77 1.84
N LEU A 145 17.18 11.53 2.17
CA LEU A 145 17.05 10.46 1.17
C LEU A 145 15.59 10.36 0.75
N PHE A 146 15.32 10.46 -0.55
CA PHE A 146 13.97 10.48 -1.10
C PHE A 146 13.78 9.29 -2.06
N PHE A 147 12.98 8.31 -1.65
CA PHE A 147 12.58 7.20 -2.52
C PHE A 147 11.31 7.53 -3.27
N TYR A 148 11.29 7.29 -4.58
CA TYR A 148 10.07 7.44 -5.37
C TYR A 148 9.85 6.28 -6.33
N GLY A 149 8.60 6.05 -6.72
CA GLY A 149 8.21 4.98 -7.64
C GLY A 149 6.78 4.53 -7.38
N GLY A 150 6.27 3.64 -8.23
CA GLY A 150 4.90 3.11 -8.12
C GLY A 150 4.57 2.44 -6.78
N VAL A 151 3.29 2.11 -6.60
CA VAL A 151 2.80 1.42 -5.40
C VAL A 151 3.42 0.03 -5.27
N GLY A 152 3.69 -0.41 -4.04
CA GLY A 152 4.14 -1.79 -3.78
C GLY A 152 5.51 -2.15 -4.36
N LEU A 153 6.43 -1.20 -4.53
CA LEU A 153 7.79 -1.44 -5.06
C LEU A 153 8.87 -1.59 -3.98
N GLY A 154 8.51 -1.54 -2.69
CA GLY A 154 9.47 -1.74 -1.58
C GLY A 154 10.03 -0.45 -0.96
N LYS A 155 9.48 0.73 -1.30
CA LYS A 155 9.83 2.03 -0.69
C LYS A 155 9.79 2.01 0.85
N THR A 156 8.63 1.64 1.42
CA THR A 156 8.44 1.51 2.88
C THR A 156 9.35 0.44 3.49
N HIS A 157 9.65 -0.64 2.74
CA HIS A 157 10.55 -1.69 3.20
C HIS A 157 11.96 -1.14 3.40
N LEU A 158 12.54 -0.50 2.38
CA LEU A 158 13.87 0.11 2.48
C LEU A 158 13.93 1.18 3.57
N MET A 159 12.90 2.02 3.68
CA MET A 159 12.78 3.03 4.74
C MET A 159 12.89 2.40 6.14
N HIS A 160 12.15 1.32 6.41
CA HIS A 160 12.21 0.62 7.68
C HIS A 160 13.55 -0.10 7.89
N ALA A 161 14.13 -0.67 6.83
CA ALA A 161 15.43 -1.34 6.89
C ALA A 161 16.54 -0.41 7.34
N ILE A 162 16.52 0.86 6.90
CA ILE A 162 17.43 1.92 7.39
C ILE A 162 17.28 2.08 8.91
N GLY A 163 16.04 2.16 9.40
CA GLY A 163 15.76 2.32 10.83
C GLY A 163 16.27 1.14 11.67
N HIS A 164 16.02 -0.09 11.22
CA HIS A 164 16.53 -1.29 11.90
C HIS A 164 18.05 -1.32 11.95
N GLN A 165 18.71 -1.06 10.81
CA GLN A 165 20.17 -1.06 10.72
C GLN A 165 20.79 0.03 11.60
N MET A 166 20.15 1.20 11.70
CA MET A 166 20.57 2.26 12.61
C MET A 166 20.47 1.82 14.08
N LEU A 167 19.40 1.12 14.49
CA LEU A 167 19.27 0.62 15.86
C LEU A 167 20.29 -0.47 16.19
N LEU A 168 20.69 -1.30 15.23
CA LEU A 168 21.76 -2.28 15.43
C LEU A 168 23.10 -1.61 15.74
N LYS A 169 23.44 -0.51 15.06
CA LYS A 169 24.69 0.24 15.29
C LYS A 169 24.59 1.24 16.44
N ARG A 170 23.42 1.83 16.68
CA ARG A 170 23.14 2.85 17.69
C ARG A 170 21.87 2.48 18.47
N PRO A 171 21.94 1.59 19.47
CA PRO A 171 20.78 1.07 20.20
C PRO A 171 19.94 2.11 20.94
N HIS A 172 20.47 3.33 21.12
CA HIS A 172 19.80 4.43 21.82
C HIS A 172 19.36 5.55 20.87
N ALA A 173 19.49 5.34 19.56
CA ALA A 173 19.02 6.29 18.56
C ALA A 173 17.49 6.48 18.65
N LYS A 174 17.05 7.74 18.62
CA LYS A 174 15.62 8.07 18.57
C LYS A 174 15.14 8.02 17.12
N ILE A 175 14.25 7.09 16.80
CA ILE A 175 13.73 6.92 15.44
C ILE A 175 12.22 7.11 15.45
N LYS A 176 11.71 7.98 14.58
CA LYS A 176 10.27 8.18 14.38
C LYS A 176 9.89 7.80 12.96
N TYR A 177 9.04 6.79 12.87
CA TYR A 177 8.30 6.48 11.65
C TYR A 177 6.90 7.10 11.71
N VAL A 178 6.47 7.68 10.60
CA VAL A 178 5.15 8.29 10.46
C VAL A 178 4.70 8.27 8.99
N SER A 179 3.41 8.06 8.73
CA SER A 179 2.83 8.37 7.42
C SER A 179 2.48 9.86 7.35
N SER A 180 2.46 10.45 6.17
CA SER A 180 2.09 11.87 6.01
C SER A 180 0.68 12.19 6.53
N GLU A 181 -0.25 11.22 6.46
CA GLU A 181 -1.58 11.33 7.07
C GLU A 181 -1.53 11.34 8.60
N ASN A 182 -0.77 10.44 9.22
CA ASN A 182 -0.62 10.41 10.67
C ASN A 182 0.08 11.68 11.18
N PHE A 183 1.09 12.18 10.47
CA PHE A 183 1.70 13.47 10.79
C PHE A 183 0.67 14.61 10.75
N THR A 184 -0.20 14.62 9.74
CA THR A 184 -1.32 15.57 9.64
C THR A 184 -2.24 15.47 10.86
N ASN A 185 -2.65 14.25 11.22
CA ASN A 185 -3.58 14.00 12.31
C ASN A 185 -2.98 14.38 13.67
N ASP A 186 -1.71 14.06 13.89
CA ASP A 186 -0.98 14.43 15.10
C ASP A 186 -0.89 15.96 15.24
N PHE A 187 -0.61 16.67 14.13
CA PHE A 187 -0.56 18.13 14.10
C PHE A 187 -1.93 18.77 14.39
N ILE A 188 -3.00 18.28 13.76
CA ILE A 188 -4.36 18.77 14.04
C ILE A 188 -4.72 18.54 15.51
N THR A 189 -4.40 17.35 16.02
CA THR A 189 -4.68 16.99 17.42
C THR A 189 -3.89 17.86 18.40
N SER A 190 -2.63 18.17 18.10
CA SER A 190 -1.79 19.02 18.95
C SER A 190 -2.28 20.47 18.97
N ILE A 191 -2.83 20.98 17.86
CA ILE A 191 -3.49 22.29 17.86
C ILE A 191 -4.75 22.24 18.74
N GLN A 192 -5.64 21.27 18.52
CA GLN A 192 -6.91 21.17 19.24
C GLN A 192 -6.73 21.02 20.75
N LYS A 193 -5.70 20.28 21.18
CA LYS A 193 -5.39 20.03 22.59
C LYS A 193 -4.43 21.04 23.21
N ASN A 194 -3.98 22.04 22.44
CA ASN A 194 -2.96 23.01 22.85
C ASN A 194 -1.64 22.36 23.33
N ARG A 195 -1.17 21.34 22.60
CA ARG A 195 0.03 20.53 22.88
C ARG A 195 1.06 20.60 21.76
N MET A 196 1.22 21.77 21.14
CA MET A 196 2.17 21.97 20.03
C MET A 196 3.62 21.72 20.45
N GLU A 197 4.00 21.98 21.71
CA GLU A 197 5.35 21.69 22.20
C GLU A 197 5.63 20.19 22.25
N GLU A 198 4.66 19.38 22.68
CA GLU A 198 4.78 17.91 22.70
C GLU A 198 4.97 17.37 21.28
N PHE A 199 4.16 17.83 20.33
CA PHE A 199 4.29 17.49 18.92
C PHE A 199 5.69 17.82 18.38
N ARG A 200 6.17 19.05 18.62
CA ARG A 200 7.50 19.47 18.17
C ARG A 200 8.59 18.63 18.81
N ASN A 201 8.49 18.34 20.10
CA ASN A 201 9.46 17.50 20.80
C ASN A 201 9.50 16.08 20.21
N GLU A 202 8.34 15.51 19.91
CA GLU A 202 8.22 14.17 19.32
C GLU A 202 8.85 14.06 17.93
N TYR A 203 8.67 15.08 17.08
CA TYR A 203 9.15 15.06 15.70
C TYR A 203 10.53 15.69 15.49
N ARG A 204 10.99 16.60 16.36
CA ARG A 204 12.23 17.37 16.16
C ARG A 204 13.41 16.94 17.04
N THR A 205 13.20 16.03 18.00
CA THR A 205 14.29 15.51 18.86
C THR A 205 14.81 14.13 18.45
N VAL A 206 14.42 13.67 17.26
CA VAL A 206 14.80 12.36 16.71
C VAL A 206 16.17 12.42 16.02
N ASP A 207 16.84 11.28 15.98
CA ASP A 207 18.06 11.08 15.20
C ASP A 207 17.76 10.68 13.74
N LEU A 208 16.60 10.06 13.52
CA LEU A 208 16.09 9.65 12.22
C LEU A 208 14.57 9.86 12.14
N LEU A 209 14.14 10.66 11.16
CA LEU A 209 12.74 10.84 10.79
C LEU A 209 12.45 10.08 9.48
N LEU A 210 11.53 9.13 9.55
CA LEU A 210 11.04 8.34 8.43
C LEU A 210 9.60 8.77 8.11
N VAL A 211 9.39 9.38 6.94
CA VAL A 211 8.09 9.92 6.52
C VAL A 211 7.59 9.19 5.28
N ASP A 212 6.56 8.38 5.44
CA ASP A 212 5.98 7.60 4.33
C ASP A 212 4.93 8.43 3.56
N ASP A 213 4.87 8.19 2.26
CA ASP A 213 3.87 8.70 1.32
C ASP A 213 3.64 10.22 1.38
N ILE A 214 4.69 11.00 1.12
CA ILE A 214 4.69 12.47 1.17
C ILE A 214 3.65 13.12 0.26
N GLN A 215 3.18 12.42 -0.77
CA GLN A 215 2.09 12.86 -1.64
C GLN A 215 0.77 13.12 -0.88
N PHE A 216 0.58 12.56 0.31
CA PHE A 216 -0.63 12.84 1.11
C PHE A 216 -0.57 14.18 1.88
N LEU A 217 0.49 14.99 1.72
CA LEU A 217 0.53 16.38 2.17
C LEU A 217 -0.13 17.37 1.19
N VAL A 218 -0.53 16.91 0.00
CA VAL A 218 -1.22 17.73 -1.01
C VAL A 218 -2.44 18.43 -0.38
N ASN A 219 -2.59 19.74 -0.66
CA ASN A 219 -3.69 20.58 -0.19
C ASN A 219 -3.84 20.73 1.33
N LYS A 220 -2.80 20.45 2.13
CA LYS A 220 -2.80 20.60 3.59
C LYS A 220 -1.84 21.71 4.04
N GLU A 221 -2.09 22.96 3.62
CA GLU A 221 -1.15 24.09 3.76
C GLU A 221 -0.53 24.24 5.16
N GLY A 222 -1.35 24.24 6.22
CA GLY A 222 -0.84 24.35 7.60
C GLY A 222 0.05 23.18 8.01
N THR A 223 -0.27 21.96 7.55
CA THR A 223 0.57 20.78 7.77
C THR A 223 1.85 20.83 6.96
N GLN A 224 1.80 21.28 5.70
CA GLN A 224 2.99 21.48 4.86
C GLN A 224 3.95 22.49 5.49
N GLU A 225 3.42 23.56 6.09
CA GLU A 225 4.23 24.55 6.79
C GLU A 225 4.90 23.98 8.04
N GLU A 226 4.14 23.29 8.90
CA GLU A 226 4.73 22.68 10.10
C GLU A 226 5.71 21.55 9.77
N PHE A 227 5.44 20.79 8.70
CA PHE A 227 6.37 19.80 8.16
C PHE A 227 7.66 20.47 7.68
N PHE A 228 7.57 21.56 6.92
CA PHE A 228 8.73 22.34 6.49
C PHE A 228 9.56 22.80 7.69
N ASN A 229 8.93 23.35 8.73
CA ASN A 229 9.63 23.79 9.94
C ASN A 229 10.32 22.63 10.68
N THR A 230 9.67 21.46 10.73
CA THR A 230 10.23 20.24 11.32
C THR A 230 11.43 19.73 10.51
N PHE A 231 11.32 19.72 9.19
CA PHE A 231 12.39 19.37 8.26
C PHE A 231 13.60 20.28 8.48
N GLU A 232 13.42 21.60 8.50
CA GLU A 232 14.51 22.57 8.68
C GLU A 232 15.25 22.37 10.00
N GLU A 233 14.51 22.09 11.07
CA GLU A 233 15.10 21.90 12.39
C GLU A 233 15.96 20.64 12.43
N LEU A 234 15.45 19.52 11.92
CA LEU A 234 16.19 18.27 11.85
C LEU A 234 17.41 18.39 10.93
N TYR A 235 17.24 18.99 9.75
CA TYR A 235 18.29 19.18 8.77
C TYR A 235 19.45 20.02 9.32
N ARG A 236 19.17 21.16 9.95
CA ARG A 236 20.20 22.02 10.58
C ARG A 236 20.95 21.33 11.71
N ASN A 237 20.29 20.42 12.41
CA ASN A 237 20.88 19.62 13.49
C ASN A 237 21.53 18.32 12.99
N ASN A 238 21.75 18.17 11.68
CA ASN A 238 22.32 16.99 11.02
C ASN A 238 21.60 15.68 11.40
N LYS A 239 20.27 15.75 11.61
CA LYS A 239 19.43 14.57 11.83
C LYS A 239 19.01 14.00 10.48
N GLN A 240 18.99 12.67 10.35
CA GLN A 240 18.68 12.03 9.08
C GLN A 240 17.18 12.11 8.79
N ILE A 241 16.84 12.43 7.54
CA ILE A 241 15.47 12.44 7.04
C ILE A 241 15.38 11.46 5.87
N VAL A 242 14.42 10.55 5.91
CA VAL A 242 14.10 9.64 4.80
C VAL A 242 12.63 9.82 4.44
N LEU A 243 12.37 10.02 3.15
CA LEU A 243 11.07 10.32 2.60
C LEU A 243 10.73 9.29 1.52
N THR A 244 9.45 8.97 1.37
CA THR A 244 8.96 8.19 0.22
C THR A 244 7.86 8.95 -0.51
N SER A 245 7.71 8.65 -1.81
CA SER A 245 6.60 9.14 -2.61
C SER A 245 6.21 8.20 -3.75
N ASP A 246 5.01 8.36 -4.28
CA ASP A 246 4.59 7.74 -5.54
C ASP A 246 5.16 8.42 -6.79
N ARG A 247 5.73 9.62 -6.66
CA ARG A 247 6.22 10.46 -7.76
C ARG A 247 7.40 11.35 -7.35
N LEU A 248 8.01 12.04 -8.30
CA LEU A 248 9.11 12.97 -8.01
C LEU A 248 8.62 14.21 -7.23
N PRO A 249 9.50 14.89 -6.45
CA PRO A 249 9.12 16.08 -5.69
C PRO A 249 8.43 17.17 -6.52
N ASN A 250 8.90 17.43 -7.74
CA ASN A 250 8.36 18.43 -8.66
C ASN A 250 7.03 18.02 -9.32
N GLU A 251 6.63 16.75 -9.21
CA GLU A 251 5.39 16.20 -9.74
C GLU A 251 4.28 16.10 -8.67
N ILE A 252 4.58 16.44 -7.41
CA ILE A 252 3.61 16.48 -6.32
C ILE A 252 2.76 17.75 -6.45
N PRO A 253 1.45 17.63 -6.74
CA PRO A 253 0.59 18.79 -6.89
C PRO A 253 0.55 19.64 -5.62
N THR A 254 0.47 20.95 -5.77
CA THR A 254 0.31 21.91 -4.66
C THR A 254 1.38 21.82 -3.55
N LEU A 255 2.49 21.11 -3.78
CA LEU A 255 3.62 21.11 -2.88
C LEU A 255 4.40 22.43 -3.05
N PRO A 256 4.66 23.20 -1.97
CA PRO A 256 5.38 24.44 -2.04
C PRO A 256 6.78 24.26 -2.65
N GLN A 257 7.19 25.18 -3.52
CA GLN A 257 8.51 25.15 -4.20
C GLN A 257 9.69 25.02 -3.21
N ARG A 258 9.55 25.59 -2.00
CA ARG A 258 10.55 25.44 -0.94
C ARG A 258 10.74 23.98 -0.51
N LEU A 259 9.67 23.20 -0.37
CA LEU A 259 9.75 21.77 -0.03
C LEU A 259 10.31 20.96 -1.19
N VAL A 260 9.86 21.24 -2.42
CA VAL A 260 10.40 20.62 -3.64
C VAL A 260 11.92 20.78 -3.70
N SER A 261 12.41 22.01 -3.48
CA SER A 261 13.84 22.31 -3.46
C SER A 261 14.59 21.56 -2.36
N ARG A 262 14.02 21.43 -1.15
CA ARG A 262 14.64 20.67 -0.06
C ARG A 262 14.70 19.18 -0.34
N PHE A 263 13.66 18.61 -0.94
CA PHE A 263 13.64 17.19 -1.30
C PHE A 263 14.64 16.89 -2.43
N ALA A 264 14.81 17.83 -3.37
CA ALA A 264 15.71 17.70 -4.50
C ALA A 264 17.19 17.93 -4.17
N TRP A 265 17.52 18.64 -3.09
CA TRP A 265 18.92 18.87 -2.68
C TRP A 265 19.56 17.59 -2.10
N GLY A 266 18.77 16.71 -1.49
CA GLY A 266 19.25 15.40 -1.06
C GLY A 266 19.51 14.44 -2.23
N LEU A 267 19.36 13.14 -1.95
CA LEU A 267 19.40 12.12 -3.01
C LEU A 267 17.99 11.65 -3.29
N SER A 268 17.51 11.87 -4.52
CA SER A 268 16.27 11.28 -5.02
C SER A 268 16.58 10.01 -5.82
N VAL A 269 16.02 8.87 -5.40
CA VAL A 269 16.26 7.57 -6.03
C VAL A 269 14.95 6.90 -6.44
N ASP A 270 14.93 6.49 -7.70
CA ASP A 270 13.87 5.68 -8.31
C ASP A 270 13.88 4.26 -7.74
N ILE A 271 12.67 3.69 -7.58
CA ILE A 271 12.46 2.25 -7.54
C ILE A 271 11.48 1.87 -8.66
N THR A 272 11.91 1.00 -9.56
CA THR A 272 11.13 0.52 -10.70
C THR A 272 10.59 -0.90 -10.48
N PRO A 273 9.56 -1.31 -11.24
CA PRO A 273 9.06 -2.68 -11.21
C PRO A 273 10.15 -3.73 -11.45
N PRO A 274 10.21 -4.80 -10.64
CA PRO A 274 11.23 -5.85 -10.76
C PRO A 274 11.07 -6.67 -12.04
N ASP A 275 12.18 -7.14 -12.60
CA ASP A 275 12.19 -8.11 -13.70
C ASP A 275 11.74 -9.51 -13.24
N LEU A 276 11.51 -10.43 -14.18
CA LEU A 276 11.01 -11.78 -13.90
C LEU A 276 11.92 -12.55 -12.93
N GLU A 277 13.23 -12.41 -13.08
CA GLU A 277 14.23 -13.04 -12.23
C GLU A 277 14.12 -12.53 -10.79
N THR A 278 14.05 -11.21 -10.62
CA THR A 278 13.88 -10.57 -9.32
C THR A 278 12.53 -10.93 -8.70
N ARG A 279 11.44 -10.97 -9.46
CA ARG A 279 10.12 -11.41 -8.97
C ARG A 279 10.13 -12.86 -8.50
N THR A 280 10.79 -13.75 -9.25
CA THR A 280 10.94 -15.16 -8.85
C THR A 280 11.73 -15.27 -7.55
N ALA A 281 12.81 -14.50 -7.40
CA ALA A 281 13.61 -14.45 -6.18
C ALA A 281 12.83 -13.89 -4.98
N ILE A 282 11.99 -12.86 -5.18
CA ILE A 282 11.07 -12.34 -4.15
C ILE A 282 10.11 -13.44 -3.68
N LEU A 283 9.45 -14.14 -4.61
CA LEU A 283 8.54 -15.22 -4.27
C LEU A 283 9.25 -16.36 -3.54
N ARG A 284 10.45 -16.74 -4.00
CA ARG A 284 11.27 -17.78 -3.36
C ARG A 284 11.57 -17.42 -1.91
N LYS A 285 12.08 -16.21 -1.68
CA LYS A 285 12.41 -15.73 -0.33
C LYS A 285 11.20 -15.66 0.59
N LYS A 286 10.02 -15.33 0.04
CA LYS A 286 8.76 -15.36 0.80
C LYS A 286 8.32 -16.78 1.13
N ALA A 287 8.41 -17.71 0.18
CA ALA A 287 8.12 -19.12 0.42
C ALA A 287 9.05 -19.73 1.49
N GLU A 288 10.35 -19.43 1.43
CA GLU A 288 11.33 -19.84 2.44
C GLU A 288 10.99 -19.29 3.83
N ALA A 289 10.64 -18.01 3.93
CA ALA A 289 10.24 -17.39 5.20
C ALA A 289 8.98 -17.99 5.81
N GLU A 290 8.10 -18.58 4.99
CA GLU A 290 6.86 -19.24 5.39
C GLU A 290 7.02 -20.77 5.51
N ASN A 291 8.24 -21.31 5.32
CA ASN A 291 8.54 -22.75 5.27
C ASN A 291 7.68 -23.53 4.26
N LEU A 292 7.50 -22.95 3.07
CA LEU A 292 6.73 -23.54 1.99
C LEU A 292 7.65 -24.15 0.94
N GLU A 293 7.45 -25.43 0.67
CA GLU A 293 8.10 -26.13 -0.42
C GLU A 293 7.33 -25.87 -1.72
N ILE A 294 7.86 -24.97 -2.55
CA ILE A 294 7.26 -24.64 -3.84
C ILE A 294 8.31 -24.86 -4.92
N PRO A 295 8.01 -25.67 -5.95
CA PRO A 295 8.91 -25.87 -7.08
C PRO A 295 9.27 -24.55 -7.81
N ASP A 296 10.53 -24.42 -8.23
CA ASP A 296 11.05 -23.21 -8.89
C ASP A 296 10.30 -22.88 -10.19
N ASP A 297 9.87 -23.89 -10.94
CA ASP A 297 9.06 -23.71 -12.15
C ASP A 297 7.68 -23.11 -11.81
N THR A 298 7.10 -23.50 -10.66
CA THR A 298 5.84 -22.94 -10.16
C THR A 298 6.03 -21.49 -9.70
N LEU A 299 7.10 -21.17 -8.99
CA LEU A 299 7.44 -19.79 -8.61
C LEU A 299 7.66 -18.91 -9.85
N SER A 300 8.40 -19.41 -10.84
CA SER A 300 8.62 -18.72 -12.10
C SER A 300 7.31 -18.50 -12.88
N TYR A 301 6.41 -19.49 -12.87
CA TYR A 301 5.09 -19.36 -13.47
C TYR A 301 4.27 -18.25 -12.81
N ILE A 302 4.18 -18.23 -11.47
CA ILE A 302 3.46 -17.20 -10.71
C ILE A 302 4.06 -15.82 -11.00
N ALA A 303 5.38 -15.68 -10.96
CA ALA A 303 6.09 -14.45 -11.28
C ALA A 303 5.88 -13.98 -12.73
N GLY A 304 5.64 -14.90 -13.65
CA GLY A 304 5.30 -14.61 -15.04
C GLY A 304 3.85 -14.12 -15.24
N GLN A 305 2.96 -14.36 -14.27
CA GLN A 305 1.56 -13.90 -14.36
C GLN A 305 1.34 -12.47 -13.84
N ILE A 306 2.26 -11.94 -13.04
CA ILE A 306 2.11 -10.65 -12.37
C ILE A 306 3.32 -9.77 -12.72
N ASP A 307 3.09 -8.63 -13.38
CA ASP A 307 4.11 -7.65 -13.76
C ASP A 307 3.87 -6.24 -13.15
N SER A 308 2.78 -6.07 -12.41
CA SER A 308 2.30 -4.80 -11.85
C SER A 308 3.11 -4.31 -10.64
N ASN A 309 3.00 -4.98 -9.48
CA ASN A 309 3.68 -4.61 -8.24
C ASN A 309 3.92 -5.81 -7.31
N ILE A 310 4.81 -5.64 -6.32
CA ILE A 310 5.22 -6.73 -5.42
C ILE A 310 4.07 -7.17 -4.50
N ARG A 311 3.14 -6.26 -4.14
CA ARG A 311 2.00 -6.63 -3.30
C ARG A 311 1.05 -7.59 -4.02
N GLU A 312 0.79 -7.35 -5.31
CA GLU A 312 0.00 -8.27 -6.14
C GLU A 312 0.73 -9.59 -6.37
N LEU A 313 2.04 -9.55 -6.57
CA LEU A 313 2.88 -10.75 -6.71
C LEU A 313 2.79 -11.63 -5.45
N GLU A 314 2.94 -11.02 -4.29
CA GLU A 314 2.79 -11.69 -3.00
C GLU A 314 1.35 -12.16 -2.75
N GLY A 315 0.35 -11.38 -3.14
CA GLY A 315 -1.06 -11.76 -3.06
C GLY A 315 -1.40 -12.96 -3.95
N ALA A 316 -0.79 -13.06 -5.13
CA ALA A 316 -0.91 -14.21 -6.01
C ALA A 316 -0.36 -15.48 -5.35
N LEU A 317 0.80 -15.39 -4.68
CA LEU A 317 1.35 -16.50 -3.91
C LEU A 317 0.42 -16.94 -2.79
N VAL A 318 -0.07 -16.00 -1.97
CA VAL A 318 -1.03 -16.29 -0.88
C VAL A 318 -2.30 -16.95 -1.41
N ARG A 319 -2.78 -16.52 -2.58
CA ARG A 319 -3.94 -17.12 -3.24
C ARG A 319 -3.68 -18.56 -3.69
N VAL A 320 -2.51 -18.85 -4.27
CA VAL A 320 -2.12 -20.21 -4.66
C VAL A 320 -2.04 -21.10 -3.42
N GLN A 321 -1.43 -20.61 -2.33
CA GLN A 321 -1.37 -21.32 -1.05
C GLN A 321 -2.77 -21.62 -0.50
N ALA A 322 -3.67 -20.64 -0.47
CA ALA A 322 -5.04 -20.81 0.02
C ALA A 322 -5.80 -21.85 -0.82
N PHE A 323 -5.64 -21.81 -2.14
CA PHE A 323 -6.29 -22.76 -3.05
C PHE A 323 -5.76 -24.19 -2.85
N ALA A 324 -4.44 -24.35 -2.70
CA ALA A 324 -3.79 -25.62 -2.37
C ALA A 324 -4.31 -26.19 -1.04
N ALA A 325 -4.40 -25.35 0.00
CA ALA A 325 -4.91 -25.75 1.31
C ALA A 325 -6.38 -26.20 1.25
N ILE A 326 -7.25 -25.49 0.52
CA ILE A 326 -8.66 -25.85 0.35
C ILE A 326 -8.81 -27.19 -0.37
N GLN A 327 -7.99 -27.44 -1.40
CA GLN A 327 -8.01 -28.70 -2.15
C GLN A 327 -7.23 -29.84 -1.47
N SER A 328 -6.51 -29.55 -0.39
CA SER A 328 -5.58 -30.49 0.25
C SER A 328 -4.60 -31.10 -0.76
N ALA A 329 -4.05 -30.25 -1.63
CA ALA A 329 -3.16 -30.64 -2.72
C ALA A 329 -1.83 -29.88 -2.64
N ASP A 330 -0.77 -30.46 -3.19
CA ASP A 330 0.54 -29.82 -3.25
C ASP A 330 0.56 -28.64 -4.24
N ILE A 331 1.39 -27.65 -3.93
CA ILE A 331 1.55 -26.48 -4.81
C ILE A 331 2.34 -26.90 -6.06
N THR A 332 1.65 -26.93 -7.19
CA THR A 332 2.19 -27.28 -8.51
C THR A 332 1.86 -26.21 -9.54
N THR A 333 2.58 -26.20 -10.67
CA THR A 333 2.34 -25.26 -11.78
C THR A 333 0.89 -25.34 -12.30
N SER A 334 0.29 -26.54 -12.35
CA SER A 334 -1.11 -26.72 -12.74
C SER A 334 -2.09 -26.11 -11.73
N LEU A 335 -1.87 -26.35 -10.43
CA LEU A 335 -2.70 -25.79 -9.37
C LEU A 335 -2.58 -24.26 -9.33
N ALA A 336 -1.38 -23.72 -9.50
CA ALA A 336 -1.15 -22.28 -9.60
C ALA A 336 -1.90 -21.68 -10.80
N ALA A 337 -1.90 -22.34 -11.96
CA ALA A 337 -2.64 -21.90 -13.13
C ALA A 337 -4.16 -21.84 -12.87
N GLU A 338 -4.71 -22.83 -12.18
CA GLU A 338 -6.13 -22.85 -11.79
C GLU A 338 -6.47 -21.76 -10.77
N ALA A 339 -5.67 -21.65 -9.71
CA ALA A 339 -5.87 -20.66 -8.64
C ALA A 339 -5.85 -19.22 -9.17
N LEU A 340 -4.94 -18.93 -10.12
CA LEU A 340 -4.76 -17.60 -10.71
C LEU A 340 -5.72 -17.33 -11.90
N LYS A 341 -6.46 -18.33 -12.39
CA LYS A 341 -7.39 -18.18 -13.52
C LYS A 341 -8.46 -17.10 -13.28
N ALA A 342 -8.93 -16.96 -12.05
CA ALA A 342 -9.91 -15.93 -11.70
C ALA A 342 -9.30 -14.52 -11.53
N LEU A 343 -7.98 -14.37 -11.27
CA LEU A 343 -7.32 -13.05 -11.39
C LEU A 343 -7.33 -12.59 -12.85
N LYS A 344 -7.12 -13.52 -13.79
CA LYS A 344 -7.22 -13.22 -15.23
C LYS A 344 -8.64 -12.85 -15.63
N ALA A 345 -9.66 -13.48 -15.04
CA ALA A 345 -11.06 -13.13 -15.30
C ALA A 345 -11.39 -11.70 -14.82
N SER A 346 -10.90 -11.27 -13.65
CA SER A 346 -11.05 -9.88 -13.20
C SER A 346 -10.23 -8.88 -14.02
N HIS A 347 -9.01 -9.21 -14.46
CA HIS A 347 -8.19 -8.33 -15.30
C HIS A 347 -8.70 -8.22 -16.75
N HIS A 348 -9.24 -9.31 -17.33
CA HIS A 348 -9.83 -9.29 -18.69
C HIS A 348 -11.24 -8.69 -18.73
N LEU A 349 -12.00 -8.69 -17.64
CA LEU A 349 -13.32 -8.06 -17.58
C LEU A 349 -13.27 -6.55 -17.26
N THR A 350 -12.12 -5.98 -16.89
CA THR A 350 -12.05 -4.57 -16.45
C THR A 350 -10.96 -3.71 -17.10
N GLN A 351 -9.95 -4.27 -17.77
CA GLN A 351 -8.98 -3.45 -18.51
C GLN A 351 -9.35 -3.31 -19.98
N VAL A 352 -9.92 -2.15 -20.30
CA VAL A 352 -10.12 -1.69 -21.66
C VAL A 352 -8.78 -1.72 -22.40
N SER A 353 -8.69 -2.48 -23.50
CA SER A 353 -7.46 -2.52 -24.31
C SER A 353 -7.47 -1.44 -25.40
N ILE A 354 -6.28 -1.00 -25.87
CA ILE A 354 -6.18 -0.06 -27.00
C ILE A 354 -6.88 -0.63 -28.25
N LEU A 355 -6.81 -1.95 -28.46
CA LEU A 355 -7.47 -2.60 -29.59
C LEU A 355 -8.99 -2.51 -29.48
N GLN A 356 -9.56 -2.77 -28.31
CA GLN A 356 -11.00 -2.64 -28.06
C GLN A 356 -11.48 -1.19 -28.28
N ILE A 357 -10.70 -0.20 -27.84
CA ILE A 357 -11.01 1.22 -28.11
C ILE A 357 -10.98 1.51 -29.61
N GLN A 358 -9.98 0.98 -30.33
CA GLN A 358 -9.90 1.14 -31.78
C GLN A 358 -11.09 0.49 -32.49
N GLU A 359 -11.54 -0.67 -32.04
CA GLU A 359 -12.69 -1.40 -32.57
C GLU A 359 -14.00 -0.62 -32.35
N GLU A 360 -14.28 -0.21 -31.12
CA GLU A 360 -15.52 0.50 -30.80
C GLU A 360 -15.58 1.89 -31.44
N VAL A 361 -14.48 2.63 -31.46
CA VAL A 361 -14.43 3.91 -32.17
C VAL A 361 -14.57 3.71 -33.69
N ALA A 362 -13.90 2.71 -34.27
CA ALA A 362 -14.04 2.44 -35.69
C ALA A 362 -15.49 2.07 -36.05
N LYS A 363 -16.12 1.23 -35.24
CA LYS A 363 -17.52 0.81 -35.40
C LYS A 363 -18.49 1.99 -35.29
N TYR A 364 -18.31 2.85 -34.28
CA TYR A 364 -19.14 4.04 -34.05
C TYR A 364 -19.12 5.00 -35.24
N TYR A 365 -17.94 5.24 -35.83
CA TYR A 365 -17.80 6.15 -37.00
C TYR A 365 -17.86 5.45 -38.37
N HIS A 366 -18.24 4.17 -38.41
CA HIS A 366 -18.28 3.35 -39.64
C HIS A 366 -16.96 3.34 -40.42
N LEU A 367 -15.84 3.30 -39.71
CA LEU A 367 -14.48 3.20 -40.23
C LEU A 367 -13.93 1.79 -40.06
N GLN A 368 -12.82 1.50 -40.72
CA GLN A 368 -12.02 0.31 -40.44
C GLN A 368 -10.85 0.68 -39.52
N ILE A 369 -10.38 -0.25 -38.69
CA ILE A 369 -9.22 -0.03 -37.79
C ILE A 369 -8.00 0.47 -38.58
N LYS A 370 -7.79 -0.05 -39.80
CA LYS A 370 -6.71 0.39 -40.70
C LYS A 370 -6.78 1.89 -41.04
N ASP A 371 -7.98 2.48 -41.08
CA ASP A 371 -8.14 3.92 -41.33
C ASP A 371 -7.70 4.74 -40.10
N LEU A 372 -7.94 4.23 -38.89
CA LEU A 372 -7.43 4.84 -37.65
C LEU A 372 -5.90 4.74 -37.55
N LYS A 373 -5.28 3.65 -38.02
CA LYS A 373 -3.81 3.50 -38.06
C LYS A 373 -3.15 4.21 -39.25
N GLY A 374 -3.93 4.57 -40.27
CA GLY A 374 -3.43 5.13 -41.51
C GLY A 374 -2.86 6.55 -41.44
N LYS A 375 -2.33 7.01 -42.59
CA LYS A 375 -1.80 8.37 -42.78
C LYS A 375 -2.81 9.36 -43.37
N LYS A 376 -4.02 8.90 -43.75
CA LYS A 376 -5.08 9.76 -44.30
C LYS A 376 -5.44 10.88 -43.31
N ARG A 377 -5.55 12.11 -43.82
CA ARG A 377 -5.77 13.34 -43.05
C ARG A 377 -7.16 13.98 -43.25
N VAL A 378 -8.13 13.22 -43.78
CA VAL A 378 -9.50 13.71 -43.98
C VAL A 378 -10.20 13.82 -42.63
N LYS A 379 -11.00 14.89 -42.42
CA LYS A 379 -11.61 15.23 -41.12
C LYS A 379 -12.42 14.06 -40.51
N ASN A 380 -13.18 13.34 -41.34
CA ASN A 380 -13.97 12.17 -40.96
C ASN A 380 -13.15 10.94 -40.53
N ILE A 381 -11.82 10.96 -40.68
CA ILE A 381 -10.90 9.92 -40.16
C ILE A 381 -10.04 10.48 -39.04
N VAL A 382 -9.62 11.74 -39.16
CA VAL A 382 -8.75 12.40 -38.18
C VAL A 382 -9.45 12.57 -36.84
N VAL A 383 -10.71 13.03 -36.83
CA VAL A 383 -11.44 13.24 -35.57
C VAL A 383 -11.66 11.92 -34.83
N PRO A 384 -12.18 10.84 -35.45
CA PRO A 384 -12.28 9.53 -34.80
C PRO A 384 -10.94 8.98 -34.30
N ARG A 385 -9.85 9.15 -35.08
CA ARG A 385 -8.51 8.75 -34.64
C ARG A 385 -8.05 9.52 -33.39
N GLN A 386 -8.31 10.82 -33.34
CA GLN A 386 -7.95 11.66 -32.18
C GLN A 386 -8.76 11.25 -30.95
N ILE A 387 -10.05 10.92 -31.12
CA ILE A 387 -10.90 10.39 -30.07
C ILE A 387 -10.40 9.04 -29.57
N ALA A 388 -10.02 8.12 -30.46
CA ALA A 388 -9.46 6.82 -30.07
C ALA A 388 -8.15 6.97 -29.28
N MET A 389 -7.27 7.90 -29.66
CA MET A 389 -6.04 8.20 -28.91
C MET A 389 -6.33 8.83 -27.55
N TYR A 390 -7.27 9.77 -27.49
CA TYR A 390 -7.73 10.39 -26.25
C TYR A 390 -8.28 9.32 -25.29
N LEU A 391 -9.23 8.49 -25.75
CA LEU A 391 -9.78 7.40 -24.95
C LEU A 391 -8.71 6.37 -24.55
N SER A 392 -7.76 6.05 -25.44
CA SER A 392 -6.64 5.15 -25.09
C SER A 392 -5.78 5.71 -23.95
N ARG A 393 -5.65 7.03 -23.86
CA ARG A 393 -4.91 7.68 -22.78
C ARG A 393 -5.72 7.81 -21.49
N GLU A 394 -7.03 7.99 -21.59
CA GLU A 394 -7.93 8.16 -20.44
C GLU A 394 -8.35 6.84 -19.80
N LEU A 395 -8.51 5.78 -20.61
CA LEU A 395 -9.12 4.52 -20.19
C LEU A 395 -8.11 3.39 -19.98
N THR A 396 -6.81 3.64 -20.23
CA THR A 396 -5.76 2.63 -20.12
C THR A 396 -4.49 3.21 -19.49
N ASP A 397 -3.70 2.37 -18.82
CA ASP A 397 -2.41 2.74 -18.22
C ASP A 397 -1.25 2.78 -19.24
N ASN A 398 -1.53 2.70 -20.54
CA ASN A 398 -0.50 2.66 -21.57
C ASN A 398 0.24 4.01 -21.70
N SER A 399 1.55 3.93 -21.90
CA SER A 399 2.40 5.09 -22.15
C SER A 399 2.11 5.74 -23.52
N LEU A 400 2.36 7.05 -23.64
CA LEU A 400 2.19 7.78 -24.90
C LEU A 400 2.96 7.14 -26.09
N PRO A 401 4.21 6.65 -25.93
CA PRO A 401 4.90 5.91 -26.98
C PRO A 401 4.18 4.61 -27.37
N LYS A 402 3.66 3.85 -26.39
CA LYS A 402 2.93 2.61 -26.65
C LYS A 402 1.63 2.87 -27.40
N ILE A 403 0.88 3.90 -27.01
CA ILE A 403 -0.32 4.34 -27.74
C ILE A 403 0.06 4.73 -29.17
N GLY A 404 1.07 5.57 -29.36
CA GLY A 404 1.55 5.97 -30.69
C GLY A 404 1.90 4.78 -31.60
N ALA A 405 2.59 3.78 -31.06
CA ALA A 405 2.92 2.54 -31.75
C ALA A 405 1.66 1.80 -32.24
N GLU A 406 0.65 1.64 -31.39
CA GLU A 406 -0.61 0.96 -31.72
C GLU A 406 -1.46 1.71 -32.76
N PHE A 407 -1.25 3.02 -32.94
CA PHE A 407 -1.89 3.83 -33.97
C PHE A 407 -1.06 3.97 -35.26
N GLY A 408 -0.30 2.94 -35.61
CA GLY A 408 0.47 2.87 -36.86
C GLY A 408 1.84 3.54 -36.78
N GLY A 409 2.51 3.42 -35.64
CA GLY A 409 3.86 3.97 -35.42
C GLY A 409 3.89 5.49 -35.38
N LYS A 410 2.84 6.13 -34.85
CA LYS A 410 2.79 7.58 -34.69
C LYS A 410 3.65 8.00 -33.50
N ASP A 411 4.22 9.19 -33.62
CA ASP A 411 5.06 9.77 -32.57
C ASP A 411 4.21 10.06 -31.31
N HIS A 412 4.81 9.89 -30.12
CA HIS A 412 4.18 10.20 -28.84
C HIS A 412 3.64 11.64 -28.77
N THR A 413 4.31 12.59 -29.44
CA THR A 413 3.84 13.99 -29.59
C THR A 413 2.50 14.10 -30.32
N THR A 414 2.23 13.20 -31.27
CA THR A 414 0.94 13.16 -31.99
C THR A 414 -0.20 12.73 -31.04
N VAL A 415 0.10 11.84 -30.09
CA VAL A 415 -0.87 11.40 -29.07
C VAL A 415 -1.17 12.54 -28.10
N ILE A 416 -0.15 13.30 -27.67
CA ILE A 416 -0.30 14.50 -26.84
C ILE A 416 -1.22 15.51 -27.54
N HIS A 417 -0.91 15.87 -28.78
CA HIS A 417 -1.73 16.83 -29.53
C HIS A 417 -3.17 16.35 -29.77
N ALA A 418 -3.37 15.05 -29.97
CA ALA A 418 -4.71 14.47 -30.09
C ALA A 418 -5.48 14.59 -28.78
N HIS A 419 -4.85 14.26 -27.66
CA HIS A 419 -5.42 14.33 -26.32
C HIS A 419 -5.81 15.77 -25.95
N GLU A 420 -4.90 16.73 -26.06
CA GLU A 420 -5.14 18.14 -25.77
C GLU A 420 -6.29 18.71 -26.61
N LYS A 421 -6.33 18.37 -27.90
CA LYS A 421 -7.37 18.86 -28.82
C LYS A 421 -8.75 18.33 -28.47
N ILE A 422 -8.87 17.04 -28.15
CA ILE A 422 -10.16 16.48 -27.72
C ILE A 422 -10.57 17.05 -26.36
N GLN A 423 -9.63 17.23 -25.44
CA GLN A 423 -9.90 17.85 -24.14
C GLN A 423 -10.40 19.30 -24.27
N GLN A 424 -9.91 20.06 -25.25
CA GLN A 424 -10.43 21.40 -25.56
C GLN A 424 -11.84 21.34 -26.19
N LEU A 425 -12.07 20.43 -27.14
CA LEU A 425 -13.39 20.26 -27.77
C LEU A 425 -14.45 19.84 -26.74
N LEU A 426 -14.09 18.99 -25.78
CA LEU A 426 -14.95 18.59 -24.67
C LEU A 426 -15.43 19.75 -23.79
N LYS A 427 -14.84 20.95 -23.86
CA LYS A 427 -15.33 22.12 -23.10
C LYS A 427 -16.45 22.87 -23.82
N HIS A 428 -16.54 22.76 -25.14
CA HIS A 428 -17.34 23.67 -25.97
C HIS A 428 -18.18 22.98 -27.05
N ASP A 429 -17.94 21.70 -27.33
CA ASP A 429 -18.63 20.94 -28.38
C ASP A 429 -19.49 19.83 -27.76
N ALA A 430 -20.80 20.10 -27.67
CA ALA A 430 -21.78 19.18 -27.10
C ALA A 430 -21.94 17.88 -27.91
N ILE A 431 -21.63 17.91 -29.21
CA ILE A 431 -21.72 16.73 -30.08
C ILE A 431 -20.59 15.78 -29.71
N ILE A 432 -19.34 16.28 -29.66
CA ILE A 432 -18.17 15.49 -29.26
C ILE A 432 -18.31 14.96 -27.83
N GLN A 433 -18.88 15.74 -26.91
CA GLN A 433 -19.18 15.28 -25.54
C GLN A 433 -20.10 14.06 -25.54
N ASN A 434 -21.19 14.11 -26.32
CA ASN A 434 -22.16 13.02 -26.39
C ASN A 434 -21.57 11.78 -27.09
N GLU A 435 -20.86 11.97 -28.21
CA GLU A 435 -20.18 10.87 -28.92
C GLU A 435 -19.17 10.14 -28.00
N ILE A 436 -18.34 10.88 -27.26
CA ILE A 436 -17.37 10.29 -26.32
C ILE A 436 -18.08 9.55 -25.18
N LYS A 437 -19.19 10.09 -24.67
CA LYS A 437 -19.98 9.46 -23.61
C LYS A 437 -20.56 8.13 -24.09
N GLU A 438 -21.20 8.10 -25.25
CA GLU A 438 -21.79 6.88 -25.84
C GLU A 438 -20.71 5.82 -26.10
N ILE A 439 -19.57 6.22 -26.67
CA ILE A 439 -18.45 5.30 -26.91
C ILE A 439 -17.90 4.73 -25.59
N LYS A 440 -17.78 5.55 -24.54
CA LYS A 440 -17.38 5.07 -23.20
C LYS A 440 -18.39 4.07 -22.63
N GLU A 441 -19.68 4.35 -22.74
CA GLU A 441 -20.73 3.43 -22.28
C GLU A 441 -20.68 2.08 -23.03
N ILE A 442 -20.38 2.08 -24.33
CA ILE A 442 -20.20 0.84 -25.10
C ILE A 442 -18.95 0.08 -24.68
N ILE A 443 -17.85 0.78 -24.38
CA ILE A 443 -16.58 0.15 -23.98
C ILE A 443 -16.67 -0.52 -22.60
N TYR A 444 -17.49 0.02 -21.70
CA TYR A 444 -17.67 -0.50 -20.34
C TYR A 444 -18.77 -1.57 -20.19
N ASN A 445 -19.57 -1.80 -21.24
CA ASN A 445 -20.60 -2.84 -21.31
C ASN A 445 -20.13 -4.02 -22.16
#